data_AF-A0AAE0MMY8-F1
#
_entry.id   AF-A0AAE0MMY8-F1
#
_cell.length_a   1.000
_cell.length_b   1.000
_cell.length_c   1.000
_cell.angle_alpha   90.00
_cell.angle_beta   90.00
_cell.angle_gamma   90.00
#
_symmetry.space_group_name_H-M   'P 1'
#
loop_
_entity.id
_entity.type
_entity.pdbx_description
1 polymer ?
#
loop_
_entity_poly.entity_id
_entity_poly.type
_entity_poly.pdbx_seq_one_letter_code
_entity_poly.pdbx_strand_id
1 'polypeptide(L)'
;MQNLRPFRSHEWILEQLDACITTHGNCEDTSLSSLPTRVVDVSYAPDKVRIMATNGASGRYITLSHCWGDPGLMNTKLTVHNLEEYMSEGISLDDFPPTFRDAIELTRSLGVPYL
;
A
#
# COMPACT_ATOMS: atom_id res chain seq x y z
N MET A 1 -1.85 -22.60 -2.61
CA MET A 1 -0.52 -21.94 -2.63
C MET A 1 -0.13 -21.77 -4.09
N GLN A 2 -0.50 -20.64 -4.69
CA GLN A 2 -0.19 -20.38 -6.11
C GLN A 2 1.20 -19.77 -6.20
N ASN A 3 2.15 -20.54 -6.75
CA ASN A 3 3.46 -20.07 -7.14
C ASN A 3 3.31 -19.07 -8.30
N LEU A 4 3.17 -17.79 -7.99
CA LEU A 4 3.39 -16.73 -8.96
C LEU A 4 4.87 -16.78 -9.35
N ARG A 5 5.17 -17.21 -10.57
CA ARG A 5 6.52 -17.01 -11.14
C ARG A 5 6.77 -15.50 -11.13
N PRO A 6 7.85 -14.99 -10.54
CA PRO A 6 8.08 -13.56 -10.56
C PRO A 6 8.22 -13.13 -12.02
N PHE A 7 7.31 -12.27 -12.47
CA PHE A 7 7.50 -11.55 -13.72
C PHE A 7 8.82 -10.78 -13.60
N ARG A 8 9.58 -10.67 -14.70
CA ARG A 8 10.88 -9.96 -14.71
C ARG A 8 10.82 -8.57 -14.06
N SER A 9 9.67 -7.91 -14.12
CA SER A 9 9.43 -6.61 -13.47
C SER A 9 9.49 -6.67 -11.95
N HIS A 10 8.94 -7.72 -11.31
CA HIS A 10 8.93 -7.86 -9.85
C HIS A 10 10.35 -8.10 -9.31
N GLU A 11 11.10 -9.00 -9.95
CA GLU A 11 12.51 -9.24 -9.65
C GLU A 11 13.32 -7.96 -9.80
N TRP A 12 13.14 -7.25 -10.91
CA TRP A 12 13.81 -5.97 -11.15
C TRP A 12 13.47 -4.93 -10.07
N ILE A 13 12.20 -4.80 -9.65
CA ILE A 13 11.82 -3.87 -8.57
C ILE A 13 12.56 -4.20 -7.28
N LEU A 14 12.62 -5.48 -6.89
CA LEU A 14 13.31 -5.91 -5.68
C LEU A 14 14.81 -5.59 -5.74
N GLU A 15 15.46 -5.89 -6.86
CA GLU A 15 16.88 -5.58 -7.08
C GLU A 15 17.17 -4.08 -7.02
N GLN A 16 16.31 -3.25 -7.63
CA GLN A 16 16.50 -1.80 -7.60
C GLN A 16 16.22 -1.20 -6.22
N LEU A 17 15.23 -1.71 -5.49
CA LEU A 17 14.97 -1.30 -4.11
C LEU A 17 16.14 -1.66 -3.19
N ASP A 18 16.65 -2.89 -3.30
CA ASP A 18 17.82 -3.33 -2.53
C ASP A 18 19.04 -2.45 -2.82
N ALA A 19 19.40 -2.29 -4.10
CA ALA A 19 20.50 -1.44 -4.50
C ALA A 19 20.34 0.01 -3.99
N CYS A 20 19.13 0.58 -4.07
CA CYS A 20 18.85 1.92 -3.57
C CYS A 20 19.13 2.03 -2.07
N ILE A 21 18.61 1.09 -1.27
CA ILE A 21 18.72 1.12 0.20
C ILE A 21 20.15 0.82 0.67
N THR A 22 20.87 -0.09 0.00
CA THR A 22 22.18 -0.55 0.47
C THR A 22 23.36 0.22 -0.12
N THR A 23 23.20 0.87 -1.28
CA THR A 23 24.33 1.47 -2.01
C THR A 23 24.28 2.99 -2.15
N HIS A 24 23.10 3.62 -2.11
CA HIS A 24 22.99 5.06 -2.28
C HIS A 24 23.09 5.79 -0.93
N GLY A 25 24.20 6.48 -0.69
CA GLY A 25 24.40 7.24 0.56
C GLY A 25 23.44 8.42 0.79
N ASN A 26 22.70 8.85 -0.24
CA ASN A 26 21.71 9.93 -0.16
C ASN A 26 20.26 9.42 -0.05
N CYS A 27 20.04 8.11 -0.12
CA CYS A 27 18.73 7.53 0.11
C CYS A 27 18.59 7.27 1.61
N GLU A 28 17.56 7.81 2.24
CA GLU A 28 17.30 7.54 3.67
C GLU A 28 17.05 6.05 3.90
N ASP A 29 17.54 5.53 5.02
CA ASP A 29 17.18 4.19 5.48
C ASP A 29 15.68 4.18 5.78
N THR A 30 14.92 3.56 4.88
CA THR A 30 13.47 3.43 4.94
C THR A 30 13.02 2.27 5.82
N SER A 31 13.92 1.62 6.58
CA SER A 31 13.57 0.50 7.45
C SER A 31 12.53 0.88 8.50
N LEU A 32 12.54 2.12 9.00
CA LEU A 32 11.56 2.66 9.97
C LEU A 32 11.30 4.15 9.76
N SER A 33 10.32 4.47 8.91
CA SER A 33 9.82 5.84 8.73
C SER A 33 8.64 6.12 9.67
N SER A 34 8.48 7.37 10.09
CA SER A 34 7.26 7.81 10.77
C SER A 34 6.08 7.63 9.82
N LEU A 35 5.07 6.88 10.24
CA LEU A 35 3.92 6.63 9.39
C LEU A 35 3.04 7.90 9.29
N PRO A 36 2.36 8.12 8.15
CA PRO A 36 1.28 9.10 8.05
C PRO A 36 0.22 8.87 9.12
N THR A 37 -0.61 9.89 9.43
CA THR A 37 -1.65 9.78 10.48
C THR A 37 -2.62 8.61 10.26
N ARG A 38 -2.82 8.22 9.00
CA ARG A 38 -3.56 7.03 8.59
C ARG A 38 -2.85 6.37 7.42
N VAL A 39 -2.87 5.05 7.41
CA VAL A 39 -2.35 4.22 6.32
C VAL A 39 -3.40 3.20 5.89
N VAL A 40 -3.25 2.68 4.68
CA VAL A 40 -4.00 1.52 4.22
C VAL A 40 -3.23 0.27 4.63
N ASP A 41 -3.77 -0.49 5.56
CA ASP A 41 -3.22 -1.80 5.95
C ASP A 41 -3.65 -2.84 4.93
N VAL A 42 -2.70 -3.22 4.07
CA VAL A 42 -2.90 -4.21 3.01
C VAL A 42 -2.73 -5.64 3.52
N SER A 43 -2.28 -5.83 4.76
CA SER A 43 -2.09 -7.13 5.40
C SER A 43 -3.34 -7.63 6.15
N TYR A 44 -4.39 -6.81 6.22
CA TYR A 44 -5.62 -7.11 6.97
C TYR A 44 -6.33 -8.39 6.53
N ALA A 45 -6.59 -8.56 5.23
CA ALA A 45 -7.21 -9.76 4.66
C ALA A 45 -6.78 -9.94 3.19
N PRO A 46 -6.94 -11.14 2.59
CA PRO A 46 -6.59 -11.37 1.19
C PRO A 46 -7.40 -10.50 0.20
N ASP A 47 -8.69 -10.33 0.46
CA ASP A 47 -9.68 -9.67 -0.40
C ASP A 47 -10.12 -8.29 0.11
N LYS A 48 -9.56 -7.84 1.25
CA LYS A 48 -9.86 -6.53 1.83
C LYS A 48 -8.62 -5.79 2.30
N VAL A 49 -8.74 -4.48 2.40
CA VAL A 49 -7.81 -3.60 3.13
C VAL A 49 -8.55 -2.90 4.26
N ARG A 50 -7.84 -2.31 5.21
CA ARG A 50 -8.47 -1.44 6.22
C ARG A 50 -7.72 -0.13 6.37
N ILE A 51 -8.41 0.88 6.86
CA ILE A 51 -7.77 2.09 7.34
C ILE A 51 -7.22 1.84 8.74
N MET A 52 -5.96 2.21 8.98
CA MET A 52 -5.34 2.13 10.29
C MET A 52 -4.88 3.52 10.74
N ALA A 53 -5.34 3.96 11.91
CA ALA A 53 -4.76 5.12 12.59
C ALA A 53 -3.41 4.71 13.19
N THR A 54 -2.37 5.50 12.91
CA THR A 54 -0.99 5.10 13.26
C THR A 54 -0.57 5.61 14.62
N ASN A 55 -1.20 6.68 15.14
CA ASN A 55 -0.91 7.28 16.44
C ASN A 55 0.59 7.55 16.68
N GLY A 56 1.31 7.96 15.63
CA GLY A 56 2.76 8.24 15.70
C GLY A 56 3.65 6.99 15.61
N ALA A 57 3.09 5.83 15.23
CA ALA A 57 3.87 4.64 14.97
C ALA A 57 4.86 4.83 13.82
N SER A 58 5.94 4.05 13.85
CA SER A 58 6.89 3.93 12.75
C SER A 58 6.75 2.59 12.05
N GLY A 59 7.03 2.55 10.76
CA GLY A 59 6.94 1.34 9.97
C GLY A 59 7.31 1.56 8.51
N ARG A 60 7.34 0.47 7.75
CA ARG A 60 7.55 0.50 6.29
C ARG A 60 6.21 0.68 5.58
N TYR A 61 6.15 1.62 4.66
CA TYR A 61 4.99 1.86 3.81
C TYR A 61 5.45 2.23 2.40
N ILE A 62 4.59 1.99 1.41
CA ILE A 62 4.77 2.48 0.04
C ILE A 62 3.90 3.72 -0.16
N THR A 63 4.31 4.64 -1.01
CA THR A 63 3.47 5.77 -1.42
C THR A 63 3.08 5.61 -2.88
N LEU A 64 1.78 5.74 -3.19
CA LEU A 64 1.28 5.79 -4.56
C LEU A 64 1.12 7.23 -5.04
N SER A 65 2.09 7.73 -5.81
CA SER A 65 1.97 9.02 -6.49
C SER A 65 1.18 8.86 -7.79
N HIS A 66 -0.05 9.37 -7.82
CA HIS A 66 -0.94 9.26 -8.98
C HIS A 66 -1.87 10.47 -9.10
N CYS A 67 -2.35 10.73 -10.32
CA CYS A 67 -3.41 11.70 -10.55
C CYS A 67 -4.76 11.01 -10.32
N TRP A 68 -5.54 11.52 -9.36
CA TRP A 68 -6.84 10.95 -8.96
C TRP A 68 -7.90 10.93 -10.07
N GLY A 69 -7.72 11.72 -11.13
CA GLY A 69 -8.65 11.80 -12.25
C GLY A 69 -9.98 12.44 -11.87
N ASP A 70 -11.07 12.01 -12.50
CA ASP A 70 -12.42 12.48 -12.22
C ASP A 70 -12.94 11.85 -10.92
N PRO A 71 -13.27 12.65 -9.88
CA PRO A 71 -13.84 12.14 -8.64
C PRO A 71 -15.15 11.37 -8.82
N GLY A 72 -15.91 11.61 -9.89
CA GLY A 72 -17.14 10.89 -10.21
C GLY A 72 -16.91 9.43 -10.61
N LEU A 73 -15.68 9.07 -10.99
CA LEU A 73 -15.28 7.71 -11.36
C LEU A 73 -14.68 6.92 -10.19
N MET A 74 -14.57 7.53 -9.01
CA MET A 74 -14.04 6.89 -7.81
C MET A 74 -15.18 6.42 -6.89
N ASN A 75 -15.35 5.11 -6.81
CA ASN A 75 -16.37 4.49 -5.95
C ASN A 75 -15.95 4.44 -4.48
N THR A 76 -14.65 4.44 -4.20
CA THR A 76 -14.11 4.37 -2.85
C THR A 76 -13.50 5.71 -2.44
N LYS A 77 -14.04 6.33 -1.39
CA LYS A 77 -13.47 7.53 -0.76
C LYS A 77 -13.57 7.41 0.75
N LEU A 78 -12.51 7.82 1.45
CA LEU A 78 -12.56 7.95 2.90
C LEU A 78 -13.26 9.25 3.29
N THR A 79 -14.31 9.13 4.08
CA THR A 79 -15.09 10.24 4.62
C THR A 79 -15.22 10.08 6.13
N VAL A 80 -15.72 11.10 6.81
CA VAL A 80 -16.01 11.00 8.25
C VAL A 80 -17.10 9.98 8.57
N HIS A 81 -17.99 9.65 7.63
CA HIS A 81 -19.13 8.76 7.87
C HIS A 81 -18.78 7.28 7.72
N ASN A 82 -17.82 6.94 6.86
CA ASN A 82 -17.38 5.55 6.64
C ASN A 82 -16.02 5.22 7.29
N LEU A 83 -15.42 6.16 8.03
CA LEU A 83 -14.13 5.94 8.69
C LEU A 83 -14.18 4.75 9.65
N GLU A 84 -15.20 4.68 10.51
CA GLU A 84 -15.31 3.62 11.51
C GLU A 84 -15.50 2.24 10.87
N GLU A 85 -16.39 2.14 9.88
CA GLU A 85 -16.61 0.93 9.06
C GLU A 85 -15.32 0.48 8.37
N TYR A 86 -14.59 1.40 7.73
CA TYR A 86 -13.36 1.07 7.03
C TYR A 86 -12.20 0.70 7.97
N MET A 87 -12.28 1.05 9.25
CA MET A 87 -11.32 0.63 10.28
C MET A 87 -11.67 -0.75 10.88
N SER A 88 -12.96 -1.07 11.01
CA SER A 88 -13.44 -2.30 11.66
C SER A 88 -13.67 -3.46 10.68
N GLU A 89 -14.38 -3.22 9.59
CA GLU A 89 -14.84 -4.22 8.61
C GLU A 89 -13.97 -4.28 7.35
N GLY A 90 -13.20 -3.21 7.12
CA GLY A 90 -12.35 -3.04 5.95
C GLY A 90 -13.13 -2.65 4.68
N ILE A 91 -12.43 -2.65 3.56
CA ILE A 91 -12.89 -2.23 2.24
C ILE A 91 -12.59 -3.36 1.26
N SER A 92 -13.58 -3.79 0.46
CA SER A 92 -13.37 -4.83 -0.55
C SER A 92 -12.43 -4.32 -1.64
N LEU A 93 -11.52 -5.18 -2.11
CA LEU A 93 -10.67 -4.85 -3.25
C LEU A 93 -11.48 -4.56 -4.53
N ASP A 94 -12.64 -5.19 -4.67
CA ASP A 94 -13.51 -4.99 -5.84
C ASP A 94 -14.10 -3.57 -5.92
N ASP A 95 -14.15 -2.85 -4.80
CA ASP A 95 -14.63 -1.47 -4.75
C ASP A 95 -13.64 -0.48 -5.35
N PHE A 96 -12.35 -0.86 -5.40
CA PHE A 96 -11.29 0.00 -5.90
C PHE A 96 -11.18 -0.05 -7.43
N PRO A 97 -10.81 1.06 -8.08
CA PRO A 97 -10.40 1.03 -9.48
C PRO A 97 -9.18 0.10 -9.71
N PRO A 98 -9.00 -0.46 -10.92
CA PRO A 98 -7.93 -1.42 -11.22
C PRO A 98 -6.54 -0.97 -10.76
N THR A 99 -6.17 0.29 -11.00
CA THR A 99 -4.86 0.84 -10.63
C THR A 99 -4.56 0.74 -9.13
N PHE A 100 -5.57 0.92 -8.28
CA PHE A 100 -5.39 0.82 -6.83
C PHE A 100 -5.30 -0.64 -6.38
N ARG A 101 -6.04 -1.55 -7.02
CA ARG A 101 -5.86 -2.99 -6.78
C ARG A 101 -4.44 -3.43 -7.13
N ASP A 102 -3.93 -3.03 -8.29
CA ASP A 102 -2.56 -3.33 -8.70
C ASP A 102 -1.53 -2.78 -7.71
N ALA A 103 -1.73 -1.56 -7.21
CA ALA A 103 -0.86 -0.96 -6.19
C ALA A 103 -0.89 -1.74 -4.87
N ILE A 104 -2.06 -2.18 -4.43
CA ILE A 104 -2.23 -3.00 -3.21
C ILE A 104 -1.55 -4.36 -3.38
N GLU A 105 -1.77 -5.04 -4.51
CA GLU A 105 -1.15 -6.33 -4.82
C GLU A 105 0.37 -6.22 -4.90
N LEU A 106 0.88 -5.18 -5.57
CA LEU A 106 2.32 -4.92 -5.63
C LEU A 106 2.89 -4.70 -4.22
N THR A 107 2.24 -3.87 -3.40
CA THR A 107 2.67 -3.59 -2.02
C THR A 107 2.76 -4.87 -1.19
N ARG A 108 1.75 -5.75 -1.29
CA ARG A 108 1.76 -7.08 -0.66
C ARG A 108 2.90 -7.96 -1.19
N SER A 109 3.11 -7.99 -2.51
CA SER A 109 4.16 -8.81 -3.14
C SER A 109 5.58 -8.37 -2.78
N LEU A 110 5.75 -7.11 -2.38
CA LEU A 110 7.01 -6.55 -1.87
C LEU A 110 7.17 -6.75 -0.36
N GLY A 111 6.19 -7.37 0.31
CA GLY A 111 6.23 -7.64 1.75
C GLY A 111 6.10 -6.38 2.61
N VAL A 112 5.55 -5.29 2.07
CA VAL A 112 5.30 -4.06 2.81
C VAL A 112 3.85 -4.05 3.32
N PRO A 113 3.61 -3.81 4.63
CA PRO A 113 2.27 -3.95 5.20
C PRO A 113 1.33 -2.76 4.94
N TYR A 114 1.89 -1.61 4.54
CA TYR A 114 1.16 -0.36 4.44
C TYR A 114 1.33 0.31 3.08
N LEU A 115 0.25 0.89 2.58
CA LEU A 115 0.18 1.79 1.41
C LEU A 115 -0.38 3.16 1.82
#